data_AF-C4VA14-F1
#
_entry.id   AF-C4VA14-F1
#
_cell.length_a   1.000
_cell.length_b   1.000
_cell.length_c   1.000
_cell.angle_alpha   90.00
_cell.angle_beta   90.00
_cell.angle_gamma   90.00
#
_symmetry.space_group_name_H-M   'P 1'
#
loop_
_entity.id
_entity.type
_entity.pdbx_description
1 polymer ?
#
loop_
_entity_poly.entity_id
_entity_poly.type
_entity_poly.pdbx_seq_one_letter_code
_entity_poly.pdbx_strand_id
1 'polypeptide(L)'
;MSKIHIILQNSKYQRYILFYNIPNLCFINYYKLFTLLFQMHKSLTVSKILSNPSVIQDYYIFLKSKLTCDKSLHIKEQEIFSTFYAEYFKRQQTDYLLNTKIDLYNDRIEPIHLNVIESKDNINRYISIISSISDIKIPTDILEKYLLFIKLTRDKEHDTFLNILVYTILKSNIRNFKSIVTYVIKYRRRIFIACEHKTIQNQSEIEYYINVLSVALEFIERMEYKDLNITKDEYEKLIGI
;
A
#
# COMPACT_ATOMS: atom_id res chain seq x y z
N MET A 1 -17.59 -25.94 40.07
CA MET A 1 -17.00 -25.62 38.75
C MET A 1 -18.04 -25.92 37.68
N SER A 2 -18.51 -24.89 36.99
CA SER A 2 -19.59 -25.02 35.99
C SER A 2 -18.99 -25.35 34.62
N LYS A 3 -19.23 -26.57 34.11
CA LYS A 3 -18.95 -26.91 32.71
C LYS A 3 -20.13 -26.44 31.87
N ILE A 4 -19.90 -25.55 30.91
CA ILE A 4 -20.92 -25.14 29.94
C ILE A 4 -20.72 -25.94 28.67
N HIS A 5 -21.77 -26.64 28.25
CA HIS A 5 -21.81 -27.38 26.99
C HIS A 5 -22.40 -26.50 25.90
N ILE A 6 -21.61 -26.14 24.89
CA ILE A 6 -22.13 -25.43 23.72
C ILE A 6 -22.12 -26.41 22.55
N ILE A 7 -23.31 -26.72 22.04
CA ILE A 7 -23.53 -27.55 20.85
C ILE A 7 -23.85 -26.62 19.69
N LEU A 8 -22.96 -26.53 18.71
CA LEU A 8 -23.25 -25.84 17.46
C LEU A 8 -23.78 -26.85 16.44
N GLN A 9 -24.98 -26.60 15.91
CA GLN A 9 -25.56 -27.35 14.80
C GLN A 9 -25.37 -26.57 13.50
N ASN A 10 -24.78 -27.23 12.51
CA ASN A 10 -24.76 -26.79 11.12
C ASN A 10 -25.66 -27.73 10.30
N SER A 11 -26.35 -27.22 9.28
CA SER A 11 -27.39 -27.95 8.52
C SER A 11 -26.87 -29.09 7.64
N LYS A 12 -25.55 -29.32 7.59
CA LYS A 12 -24.94 -30.55 7.07
C LYS A 12 -23.71 -30.91 7.93
N TYR A 13 -23.88 -31.91 8.79
CA TYR A 13 -22.88 -32.73 9.51
C TYR A 13 -21.56 -32.10 10.01
N GLN A 14 -21.52 -31.78 11.31
CA GLN A 14 -20.52 -32.24 12.33
C GLN A 14 -20.73 -31.44 13.63
N ARG A 15 -20.84 -32.13 14.77
CA ARG A 15 -20.93 -31.50 16.10
C ARG A 15 -19.51 -31.25 16.63
N TYR A 16 -19.14 -30.00 16.82
CA TYR A 16 -17.92 -29.64 17.54
C TYR A 16 -18.28 -29.32 19.00
N ILE A 17 -17.68 -30.04 19.95
CA ILE A 17 -17.78 -29.72 21.38
C ILE A 17 -16.43 -29.14 21.79
N LEU A 18 -16.41 -27.83 22.06
CA LEU A 18 -15.23 -27.16 22.59
C LEU A 18 -15.37 -27.04 24.12
N PHE A 19 -14.37 -27.51 24.85
CA PHE A 19 -14.31 -27.40 26.32
C PHE A 19 -13.40 -26.24 26.71
N TYR A 20 -13.93 -25.27 27.45
CA TYR A 20 -13.15 -24.22 28.07
C TYR A 20 -13.49 -24.10 29.56
N ASN A 21 -12.44 -24.06 30.39
CA ASN A 21 -12.51 -23.67 31.80
C ASN A 21 -11.89 -22.28 31.91
N ILE A 22 -12.70 -21.21 32.00
CA ILE A 22 -12.20 -19.84 32.18
C ILE A 22 -13.11 -19.08 33.16
N PRO A 23 -12.57 -18.35 34.15
CA PRO A 23 -13.37 -17.58 35.11
C PRO A 23 -14.10 -16.40 34.45
N ASN A 24 -15.35 -16.22 34.87
CA ASN A 24 -16.30 -15.21 34.41
C ASN A 24 -15.80 -13.78 34.66
N LEU A 25 -15.51 -13.01 33.60
CA LEU A 25 -15.80 -11.56 33.51
C LEU A 25 -15.45 -10.90 32.16
N CYS A 26 -14.77 -11.58 31.22
CA CYS A 26 -14.43 -11.02 29.89
C CYS A 26 -15.14 -11.67 28.68
N PHE A 27 -16.12 -12.56 28.90
CA PHE A 27 -16.64 -13.45 27.86
C PHE A 27 -17.61 -12.80 26.85
N ILE A 28 -18.37 -11.79 27.28
CA ILE A 28 -19.43 -11.18 26.46
C ILE A 28 -18.85 -10.35 25.30
N ASN A 29 -17.74 -9.64 25.53
CA ASN A 29 -17.04 -8.90 24.46
C ASN A 29 -16.34 -9.85 23.48
N TYR A 30 -15.74 -10.94 23.97
CA TYR A 30 -15.07 -11.91 23.10
C TYR A 30 -16.05 -12.67 22.21
N TYR A 31 -17.23 -13.04 22.72
CA TYR A 31 -18.24 -13.74 21.93
C TYR A 31 -18.88 -12.82 20.88
N LYS A 32 -19.18 -11.56 21.21
CA LYS A 32 -19.64 -10.57 20.20
C LYS A 32 -18.57 -10.33 19.14
N LEU A 33 -17.32 -10.14 19.54
CA LEU A 33 -16.19 -9.96 18.62
C LEU A 33 -16.01 -11.20 17.73
N PHE A 34 -16.06 -12.40 18.30
CA PHE A 34 -15.94 -13.65 17.57
C PHE A 34 -17.10 -13.88 16.60
N THR A 35 -18.34 -13.57 16.99
CA THR A 35 -19.52 -13.71 16.13
C THR A 35 -19.51 -12.69 14.99
N LEU A 36 -19.09 -11.44 15.26
CA LEU A 36 -18.85 -10.41 14.25
C LEU A 36 -17.75 -10.83 13.27
N LEU A 37 -16.62 -11.32 13.77
CA LEU A 37 -15.49 -11.76 12.95
C LEU A 37 -15.81 -13.03 12.13
N PHE A 38 -16.63 -13.95 12.68
CA PHE A 38 -17.12 -15.14 11.98
C PHE A 38 -18.14 -14.79 10.90
N GLN A 39 -19.02 -13.81 11.14
CA GLN A 39 -19.90 -13.23 10.12
C GLN A 39 -19.12 -12.43 9.07
N MET A 40 -18.02 -11.75 9.44
CA MET A 40 -17.13 -11.06 8.51
C MET A 40 -16.48 -12.02 7.52
N HIS A 41 -16.00 -13.19 7.95
CA HIS A 41 -15.42 -14.18 7.02
C HIS A 41 -16.45 -14.70 5.98
N LYS A 42 -17.74 -14.76 6.30
CA LYS A 42 -18.80 -15.13 5.35
C LYS A 42 -19.35 -13.95 4.53
N SER A 43 -19.00 -12.70 4.85
CA SER A 43 -19.68 -11.51 4.33
C SER A 43 -18.77 -10.33 3.98
N LEU A 44 -17.46 -10.54 3.90
CA LEU A 44 -16.52 -9.52 3.43
C LEU A 44 -16.73 -9.33 1.92
N THR A 45 -17.50 -8.30 1.57
CA THR A 45 -17.77 -7.93 0.19
C THR A 45 -16.95 -6.70 -0.19
N VAL A 46 -16.63 -6.56 -1.47
CA VAL A 46 -15.97 -5.37 -2.03
C VAL A 46 -16.69 -4.08 -1.62
N SER A 47 -18.03 -4.07 -1.64
CA SER A 47 -18.84 -2.92 -1.25
C SER A 47 -18.65 -2.49 0.22
N LYS A 48 -18.49 -3.46 1.14
CA LYS A 48 -18.23 -3.16 2.56
C LYS A 48 -16.83 -2.61 2.78
N ILE A 49 -15.83 -3.18 2.11
CA ILE A 49 -14.45 -2.70 2.20
C ILE A 49 -14.35 -1.26 1.65
N LEU A 50 -15.03 -0.97 0.53
CA LEU A 50 -15.04 0.37 -0.07
C LEU A 50 -15.75 1.41 0.79
N SER A 51 -16.83 1.04 1.48
CA SER A 51 -17.58 1.96 2.35
C SER A 51 -16.93 2.16 3.71
N ASN A 52 -16.20 1.16 4.21
CA ASN A 52 -15.43 1.26 5.44
C ASN A 52 -14.09 0.50 5.34
N PRO A 53 -12.99 1.19 5.02
CA PRO A 53 -11.66 0.60 4.96
C PRO A 53 -11.18 -0.01 6.29
N SER A 54 -11.72 0.37 7.46
CA SER A 54 -11.28 -0.22 8.74
C SER A 54 -11.60 -1.72 8.82
N VAL A 55 -12.65 -2.16 8.12
CA VAL A 55 -13.11 -3.56 8.10
C VAL A 55 -12.02 -4.51 7.61
N ILE A 56 -11.16 -4.08 6.66
CA ILE A 56 -10.06 -4.94 6.20
C ILE A 56 -8.98 -5.09 7.28
N GLN A 57 -8.74 -4.04 8.07
CA GLN A 57 -7.76 -4.08 9.16
C GLN A 57 -8.22 -5.02 10.28
N ASP A 58 -9.50 -4.95 10.65
CA ASP A 58 -10.12 -5.87 11.62
C ASP A 58 -10.07 -7.32 11.11
N TYR A 59 -10.30 -7.52 9.81
CA TYR A 59 -10.18 -8.82 9.18
C TYR A 59 -8.75 -9.37 9.22
N TYR A 60 -7.73 -8.53 8.97
CA TYR A 60 -6.35 -8.95 9.16
C TYR A 60 -6.07 -9.34 10.61
N ILE A 61 -6.51 -8.56 11.59
CA ILE A 61 -6.31 -8.85 13.03
C ILE A 61 -6.92 -10.22 13.36
N PHE A 62 -8.12 -10.50 12.85
CA PHE A 62 -8.74 -11.81 12.99
C PHE A 62 -7.90 -12.92 12.35
N LEU A 63 -7.44 -12.75 11.11
CA LEU A 63 -6.60 -13.74 10.44
C LEU A 63 -5.28 -13.98 11.19
N LYS A 64 -4.67 -12.93 11.77
CA LYS A 64 -3.46 -13.06 12.60
C LYS A 64 -3.67 -13.98 13.81
N SER A 65 -4.88 -14.05 14.37
CA SER A 65 -5.20 -15.00 15.45
C SER A 65 -5.36 -16.45 15.00
N LYS A 66 -5.44 -16.69 13.68
CA LYS A 66 -5.74 -18.01 13.07
C LYS A 66 -4.58 -18.58 12.26
N LEU A 67 -3.75 -17.72 11.71
CA LEU A 67 -2.65 -18.10 10.84
C LEU A 67 -1.34 -18.12 11.61
N THR A 68 -0.47 -19.05 11.26
CA THR A 68 0.84 -19.24 11.90
C THR A 68 1.97 -18.57 11.12
N CYS A 69 1.71 -18.07 9.91
CA CYS A 69 2.74 -17.55 9.02
C CYS A 69 2.24 -16.37 8.18
N ASP A 70 3.11 -15.38 7.96
CA ASP A 70 2.84 -14.21 7.13
C ASP A 70 2.50 -14.56 5.67
N LYS A 71 3.09 -15.64 5.15
CA LYS A 71 2.83 -16.15 3.80
C LYS A 71 1.36 -16.51 3.61
N SER A 72 0.75 -17.14 4.61
CA SER A 72 -0.67 -17.49 4.57
C SER A 72 -1.55 -16.24 4.61
N LEU A 73 -1.15 -15.23 5.39
CA LEU A 73 -1.86 -13.95 5.46
C LEU A 73 -1.77 -13.20 4.13
N HIS A 74 -0.61 -13.25 3.47
CA HIS A 74 -0.40 -12.69 2.15
C HIS A 74 -1.29 -13.36 1.09
N ILE A 75 -1.37 -14.70 1.05
CA ILE A 75 -2.29 -15.42 0.13
C ILE A 75 -3.74 -14.94 0.31
N LYS A 76 -4.19 -14.72 1.56
CA LYS A 76 -5.53 -14.18 1.82
C LYS A 76 -5.71 -12.75 1.34
N GLU A 77 -4.68 -11.93 1.41
CA GLU A 77 -4.71 -10.60 0.83
C GLU A 77 -4.81 -10.66 -0.70
N GLN A 78 -4.07 -11.56 -1.36
CA GLN A 78 -4.14 -11.75 -2.82
C GLN A 78 -5.55 -12.15 -3.26
N GLU A 79 -6.18 -13.11 -2.56
CA GLU A 79 -7.56 -13.53 -2.83
C GLU A 79 -8.52 -12.33 -2.80
N ILE A 80 -8.41 -11.46 -1.79
CA ILE A 80 -9.29 -10.30 -1.62
C ILE A 80 -9.05 -9.25 -2.71
N PHE A 81 -7.79 -8.88 -2.95
CA PHE A 81 -7.46 -7.73 -3.78
C PHE A 81 -7.40 -8.03 -5.28
N SER A 82 -7.34 -9.30 -5.67
CA SER A 82 -7.40 -9.72 -7.07
C SER A 82 -8.65 -9.22 -7.81
N THR A 83 -9.79 -9.16 -7.11
CA THR A 83 -11.08 -8.68 -7.66
C THR A 83 -11.41 -7.26 -7.22
N PHE A 84 -10.99 -6.86 -6.02
CA PHE A 84 -11.23 -5.52 -5.46
C PHE A 84 -10.57 -4.41 -6.27
N TYR A 85 -9.35 -4.65 -6.77
CA TYR A 85 -8.53 -3.61 -7.42
C TYR A 85 -9.29 -2.91 -8.56
N ALA A 86 -9.89 -3.69 -9.47
CA ALA A 86 -10.64 -3.14 -10.60
C ALA A 86 -11.84 -2.29 -10.14
N GLU A 87 -12.58 -2.75 -9.12
CA GLU A 87 -13.74 -2.04 -8.59
C GLU A 87 -13.38 -0.75 -7.85
N TYR A 88 -12.23 -0.72 -7.16
CA TYR A 88 -11.72 0.49 -6.53
C TYR A 88 -11.38 1.57 -7.55
N PHE A 89 -10.61 1.21 -8.59
CA PHE A 89 -10.13 2.18 -9.59
C PHE A 89 -11.21 2.66 -10.55
N LYS A 90 -12.27 1.87 -10.81
CA LYS A 90 -13.46 2.35 -11.56
C LYS A 90 -14.16 3.55 -10.91
N ARG A 91 -14.01 3.71 -9.59
CA ARG A 91 -14.66 4.77 -8.81
C ARG A 91 -13.78 5.98 -8.54
N GLN A 92 -12.48 5.87 -8.84
CA GLN A 92 -11.56 6.99 -8.61
C GLN A 92 -11.67 8.00 -9.75
N GLN A 93 -11.59 9.28 -9.41
CA GLN A 93 -11.39 10.32 -10.40
C GLN A 93 -9.99 10.21 -10.97
N THR A 94 -9.82 10.62 -12.22
CA THR A 94 -8.50 10.66 -12.84
C THR A 94 -7.66 11.76 -12.21
N ASP A 95 -6.39 11.47 -11.93
CA ASP A 95 -5.42 12.44 -11.40
C ASP A 95 -4.92 13.34 -12.53
N TYR A 96 -5.82 14.08 -13.19
CA TYR A 96 -5.56 14.79 -14.45
C TYR A 96 -4.29 15.66 -14.39
N LEU A 97 -4.18 16.54 -13.39
CA LEU A 97 -3.05 17.46 -13.27
C LEU A 97 -1.70 16.72 -13.13
N LEU A 98 -1.63 15.75 -12.22
CA LEU A 98 -0.42 14.94 -12.02
C LEU A 98 -0.08 14.16 -13.30
N ASN A 99 -1.06 13.53 -13.93
CA ASN A 99 -0.86 12.78 -15.17
C ASN A 99 -0.32 13.68 -16.28
N THR A 100 -0.85 14.90 -16.44
CA THR A 100 -0.36 15.89 -17.41
C THR A 100 1.07 16.34 -17.10
N LYS A 101 1.39 16.57 -15.82
CA LYS A 101 2.75 16.94 -15.40
C LYS A 101 3.75 15.82 -15.67
N ILE A 102 3.39 14.56 -15.39
CA ILE A 102 4.21 13.40 -15.73
C ILE A 102 4.45 13.34 -17.24
N ASP A 103 3.40 13.45 -18.07
CA ASP A 103 3.54 13.44 -19.53
C ASP A 103 4.47 14.53 -20.05
N LEU A 104 4.29 15.75 -19.54
CA LEU A 104 5.05 16.92 -19.94
C LEU A 104 6.54 16.73 -19.68
N TYR A 105 6.89 16.16 -18.53
CA TYR A 105 8.26 16.06 -18.07
C TYR A 105 8.95 14.74 -18.40
N ASN A 106 8.20 13.66 -18.65
CA ASN A 106 8.74 12.31 -18.84
C ASN A 106 9.86 12.26 -19.88
N ASP A 107 9.68 12.89 -21.03
CA ASP A 107 10.66 12.85 -22.13
C ASP A 107 11.58 14.07 -22.16
N ARG A 108 11.34 15.06 -21.29
CA ARG A 108 11.94 16.40 -21.38
C ARG A 108 12.87 16.73 -20.23
N ILE A 109 12.68 16.11 -19.07
CA ILE A 109 13.52 16.31 -17.89
C ILE A 109 14.65 15.29 -17.86
N GLU A 110 15.89 15.76 -17.69
CA GLU A 110 17.09 14.97 -17.46
C GLU A 110 17.51 15.01 -15.98
N PRO A 111 18.36 14.08 -15.50
CA PRO A 111 18.78 14.03 -14.10
C PRO A 111 19.32 15.37 -13.58
N ILE A 112 20.05 16.10 -14.42
CA ILE A 112 20.66 17.39 -14.08
C ILE A 112 19.63 18.47 -13.74
N HIS A 113 18.43 18.44 -14.32
CA HIS A 113 17.40 19.44 -14.03
C HIS A 113 16.83 19.33 -12.61
N LEU A 114 17.01 18.16 -11.96
CA LEU A 114 16.59 17.91 -10.59
C LEU A 114 17.78 17.67 -9.65
N ASN A 115 19.01 17.99 -10.06
CA ASN A 115 20.23 17.73 -9.29
C ASN A 115 20.38 16.25 -8.86
N VAL A 116 19.99 15.32 -9.73
CA VAL A 116 20.15 13.88 -9.48
C VAL A 116 21.57 13.44 -9.84
N ILE A 117 22.36 13.14 -8.81
CA ILE A 117 23.75 12.67 -8.94
C ILE A 117 23.80 11.16 -8.71
N GLU A 118 23.47 10.39 -9.74
CA GLU A 118 23.48 8.92 -9.72
C GLU A 118 24.01 8.33 -11.02
N SER A 119 24.51 7.10 -10.96
CA SER A 119 24.91 6.38 -12.17
C SER A 119 23.69 6.06 -13.04
N LYS A 120 23.89 6.01 -14.36
CA LYS A 120 22.81 5.65 -15.30
C LYS A 120 22.20 4.29 -14.98
N ASP A 121 23.02 3.33 -14.56
CA ASP A 121 22.56 1.98 -14.20
C ASP A 121 21.70 1.99 -12.93
N ASN A 122 22.06 2.78 -11.92
CA ASN A 122 21.25 2.95 -10.71
C ASN A 122 19.91 3.61 -11.05
N ILE A 123 19.94 4.69 -11.85
CA ILE A 123 18.74 5.40 -12.30
C ILE A 123 17.79 4.44 -13.03
N ASN A 124 18.29 3.68 -14.01
CA ASN A 124 17.49 2.71 -14.75
C ASN A 124 16.88 1.64 -13.83
N ARG A 125 17.66 1.19 -12.84
CA ARG A 125 17.18 0.23 -11.83
C ARG A 125 16.07 0.84 -10.97
N TYR A 126 16.22 2.08 -10.53
CA TYR A 126 15.20 2.78 -9.75
C TYR A 126 13.91 2.98 -10.54
N ILE A 127 14.02 3.41 -11.80
CA ILE A 127 12.88 3.57 -12.72
C ILE A 127 12.17 2.24 -12.89
N SER A 128 12.90 1.16 -13.15
CA SER A 128 12.32 -0.19 -13.29
C SER A 128 11.55 -0.63 -12.05
N ILE A 129 12.07 -0.37 -10.85
CA ILE A 129 11.39 -0.71 -9.59
C ILE A 129 10.08 0.08 -9.45
N ILE A 130 10.14 1.40 -9.62
CA ILE A 130 8.94 2.24 -9.48
C ILE A 130 7.92 1.90 -10.57
N SER A 131 8.31 1.85 -11.85
CA SER A 131 7.42 1.47 -12.96
C SER A 131 6.68 0.16 -12.69
N SER A 132 7.34 -0.85 -12.10
CA SER A 132 6.68 -2.13 -11.80
C SER A 132 5.50 -2.04 -10.84
N ILE A 133 5.33 -0.92 -10.12
CA ILE A 133 4.17 -0.69 -9.24
C ILE A 133 2.86 -0.70 -10.01
N SER A 134 2.82 -0.23 -11.26
CA SER A 134 1.57 -0.15 -12.04
C SER A 134 0.94 -1.52 -12.31
N ASP A 135 1.74 -2.58 -12.30
CA ASP A 135 1.31 -3.94 -12.62
C ASP A 135 0.85 -4.72 -11.40
N ILE A 136 1.02 -4.15 -10.20
CA ILE A 136 0.75 -4.82 -8.93
C ILE A 136 -0.62 -4.40 -8.41
N LYS A 137 -1.44 -5.40 -8.06
CA LYS A 137 -2.81 -5.20 -7.56
C LYS A 137 -2.91 -5.21 -6.04
N ILE A 138 -1.94 -5.82 -5.37
CA ILE A 138 -1.97 -6.09 -3.93
C ILE A 138 -1.35 -4.89 -3.20
N PRO A 139 -2.06 -4.24 -2.25
CA PRO A 139 -1.59 -2.98 -1.66
C PRO A 139 -0.31 -3.15 -0.84
N THR A 140 -0.15 -4.28 -0.15
CA THR A 140 1.09 -4.59 0.58
C THR A 140 2.27 -4.81 -0.37
N ASP A 141 2.07 -5.45 -1.52
CA ASP A 141 3.15 -5.69 -2.50
C ASP A 141 3.60 -4.39 -3.19
N ILE A 142 2.66 -3.48 -3.46
CA ILE A 142 2.98 -2.14 -3.94
C ILE A 142 3.89 -1.43 -2.93
N LEU A 143 3.53 -1.48 -1.64
CA LEU A 143 4.36 -0.92 -0.58
C LEU A 143 5.74 -1.61 -0.53
N GLU A 144 5.80 -2.93 -0.59
CA GLU A 144 7.08 -3.67 -0.56
C GLU A 144 7.99 -3.28 -1.74
N LYS A 145 7.44 -3.04 -2.94
CA LYS A 145 8.20 -2.49 -4.06
C LYS A 145 8.72 -1.09 -3.80
N TYR A 146 7.90 -0.22 -3.23
CA TYR A 146 8.35 1.11 -2.87
C TYR A 146 9.44 1.07 -1.78
N LEU A 147 9.30 0.22 -0.76
CA LEU A 147 10.31 0.02 0.27
C LEU A 147 11.61 -0.58 -0.28
N LEU A 148 11.55 -1.36 -1.38
CA LEU A 148 12.75 -1.80 -2.09
C LEU A 148 13.49 -0.61 -2.72
N PHE A 149 12.77 0.33 -3.33
CA PHE A 149 13.37 1.58 -3.81
C PHE A 149 14.03 2.37 -2.66
N ILE A 150 13.33 2.52 -1.52
CA ILE A 150 13.88 3.16 -0.32
C ILE A 150 15.17 2.47 0.14
N LYS A 151 15.16 1.14 0.23
CA LYS A 151 16.33 0.37 0.69
C LYS A 151 17.57 0.61 -0.18
N LEU A 152 17.39 0.84 -1.48
CA LEU A 152 18.48 1.10 -2.43
C LEU A 152 18.92 2.57 -2.48
N THR A 153 18.24 3.46 -1.75
CA THR A 153 18.49 4.90 -1.72
C THR A 153 18.65 5.44 -0.30
N ARG A 154 18.63 4.57 0.72
CA ARG A 154 18.64 4.94 2.14
C ARG A 154 19.97 5.53 2.62
N ASP A 155 21.06 5.26 1.90
CA ASP A 155 22.39 5.81 2.13
C ASP A 155 22.53 7.26 1.64
N LYS A 156 21.53 7.79 0.92
CA LYS A 156 21.54 9.13 0.37
C LYS A 156 21.05 10.15 1.40
N GLU A 157 21.60 11.36 1.33
CA GLU A 157 21.06 12.51 2.04
C GLU A 157 19.62 12.79 1.61
N HIS A 158 18.83 13.38 2.51
CA HIS A 158 17.39 13.54 2.33
C HIS A 158 17.02 14.27 1.04
N ASP A 159 17.71 15.36 0.70
CA ASP A 159 17.42 16.17 -0.49
C ASP A 159 17.76 15.41 -1.77
N THR A 160 18.91 14.73 -1.77
CA THR A 160 19.33 13.84 -2.88
C THR A 160 18.33 12.71 -3.08
N PHE A 161 17.86 12.09 -1.99
CA PHE A 161 16.84 11.05 -2.02
C PHE A 161 15.53 11.55 -2.66
N LEU A 162 15.04 12.73 -2.24
CA LEU A 162 13.80 13.28 -2.77
C LEU A 162 13.91 13.61 -4.27
N ASN A 163 15.03 14.17 -4.70
CA ASN A 163 15.30 14.45 -6.10
C ASN A 163 15.31 13.17 -6.95
N ILE A 164 15.99 12.12 -6.48
CA ILE A 164 15.99 10.80 -7.12
C ILE A 164 14.55 10.26 -7.20
N LEU A 165 13.79 10.34 -6.11
CA LEU A 165 12.40 9.87 -6.08
C LEU A 165 11.53 10.61 -7.09
N VAL A 166 11.56 11.94 -7.11
CA VAL A 166 10.78 12.77 -8.04
C VAL A 166 11.15 12.41 -9.49
N TYR A 167 12.44 12.39 -9.82
CA TYR A 167 12.90 12.03 -11.16
C TYR A 167 12.45 10.63 -11.57
N THR A 168 12.57 9.66 -10.65
CA THR A 168 12.17 8.28 -10.90
C THR A 168 10.66 8.16 -11.13
N ILE A 169 9.84 8.91 -10.38
CA ILE A 169 8.39 8.95 -10.57
C ILE A 169 8.06 9.50 -11.97
N LEU A 170 8.65 10.63 -12.35
CA LEU A 170 8.42 11.24 -13.68
C LEU A 170 8.74 10.25 -14.80
N LYS A 171 9.91 9.61 -14.73
CA LYS A 171 10.37 8.63 -15.73
C LYS A 171 9.63 7.29 -15.69
N SER A 172 8.92 6.99 -14.60
CA SER A 172 8.17 5.74 -14.49
C SER A 172 6.88 5.73 -15.29
N ASN A 173 6.36 6.91 -15.65
CA ASN A 173 5.11 7.13 -16.38
C ASN A 173 3.88 6.41 -15.80
N ILE A 174 3.78 6.36 -14.47
CA ILE A 174 2.65 5.71 -13.80
C ILE A 174 1.43 6.63 -13.81
N ARG A 175 0.33 6.13 -14.36
CA ARG A 175 -0.97 6.83 -14.37
C ARG A 175 -1.71 6.70 -13.05
N ASN A 176 -2.36 7.78 -12.63
CA ASN A 176 -3.16 7.84 -11.41
C ASN A 176 -2.38 7.40 -10.17
N PHE A 177 -1.12 7.81 -10.07
CA PHE A 177 -0.23 7.34 -9.01
C PHE A 177 -0.72 7.78 -7.62
N LYS A 178 -1.36 8.95 -7.49
CA LYS A 178 -2.01 9.36 -6.24
C LYS A 178 -3.12 8.42 -5.82
N SER A 179 -3.94 7.96 -6.76
CA SER A 179 -4.96 6.95 -6.50
C SER A 179 -4.36 5.62 -6.02
N ILE A 180 -3.22 5.21 -6.58
CA ILE A 180 -2.44 4.03 -6.13
C ILE A 180 -1.89 4.23 -4.71
N VAL A 181 -1.30 5.38 -4.40
CA VAL A 181 -0.78 5.67 -3.06
C VAL A 181 -1.92 5.70 -2.03
N THR A 182 -3.05 6.32 -2.38
CA THR A 182 -4.26 6.34 -1.54
C THR A 182 -4.81 4.95 -1.29
N TYR A 183 -4.78 4.09 -2.31
CA TYR A 183 -5.14 2.68 -2.21
C TYR A 183 -4.25 1.95 -1.20
N VAL A 184 -2.92 2.12 -1.29
CA VAL A 184 -1.97 1.54 -0.35
C VAL A 184 -2.24 2.04 1.08
N ILE A 185 -2.40 3.35 1.28
CA ILE A 185 -2.65 3.95 2.61
C ILE A 185 -3.89 3.33 3.29
N LYS A 186 -4.97 3.15 2.52
CA LYS A 186 -6.26 2.67 3.04
C LYS A 186 -6.27 1.16 3.29
N TYR A 187 -5.67 0.38 2.39
CA TYR A 187 -5.95 -1.05 2.32
C TYR A 187 -4.77 -1.97 2.60
N ARG A 188 -3.53 -1.46 2.65
CA ARG A 188 -2.37 -2.30 3.02
C ARG A 188 -2.56 -2.94 4.38
N ARG A 189 -1.87 -4.06 4.59
CA ARG A 189 -1.74 -4.61 5.93
C ARG A 189 -0.90 -3.71 6.82
N ARG A 190 -1.35 -3.57 8.08
CA ARG A 190 -0.60 -2.90 9.17
C ARG A 190 -0.06 -3.88 10.20
N ILE A 191 -0.34 -5.16 10.01
CA ILE A 191 0.08 -6.23 10.90
C ILE A 191 0.88 -7.27 10.13
N PHE A 192 1.82 -7.87 10.86
CA PHE A 192 2.65 -8.96 10.39
C PHE A 192 2.62 -10.09 11.40
N ILE A 193 2.79 -11.31 10.89
CA ILE A 193 2.92 -12.53 11.67
C ILE A 193 4.39 -12.92 11.59
N ALA A 194 5.05 -13.06 12.75
CA ALA A 194 6.44 -13.50 12.76
C ALA A 194 6.55 -14.87 12.07
N CYS A 195 7.44 -14.97 11.10
CA CYS A 195 7.80 -16.22 10.44
C CYS A 195 9.31 -16.24 10.24
N GLU A 196 9.90 -17.43 10.10
CA GLU A 196 11.35 -17.62 9.94
C GLU A 196 11.94 -16.81 8.77
N HIS A 197 11.09 -16.38 7.83
CA HIS A 197 11.49 -15.77 6.56
C HIS A 197 11.29 -14.24 6.48
N LYS A 198 10.76 -13.57 7.51
CA LYS A 198 10.41 -12.14 7.39
C LYS A 198 10.77 -11.32 8.62
N THR A 199 11.45 -10.21 8.38
CA THR A 199 11.77 -9.20 9.40
C THR A 199 10.53 -8.36 9.73
N ILE A 200 10.35 -8.07 11.01
CA ILE A 200 9.32 -7.14 11.49
C ILE A 200 9.64 -5.75 10.92
N GLN A 201 8.71 -5.18 10.16
CA GLN A 201 8.85 -3.82 9.64
C GLN A 201 8.36 -2.81 10.69
N ASN A 202 9.09 -1.71 10.87
CA ASN A 202 8.70 -0.62 11.76
C ASN A 202 7.57 0.18 11.10
N GLN A 203 6.38 0.14 11.68
CA GLN A 203 5.19 0.80 11.13
C GLN A 203 5.35 2.32 11.04
N SER A 204 6.06 2.96 11.97
CA SER A 204 6.33 4.40 11.93
C SER A 204 7.25 4.80 10.78
N GLU A 205 8.25 3.97 10.50
CA GLU A 205 9.15 4.17 9.35
C GLU A 205 8.39 4.01 8.01
N ILE A 206 7.50 3.02 7.92
CA ILE A 206 6.61 2.86 6.76
C ILE A 206 5.74 4.11 6.57
N GLU A 207 5.11 4.60 7.63
CA GLU A 207 4.25 5.79 7.57
C GLU A 207 5.02 7.03 7.12
N TYR A 208 6.25 7.20 7.62
CA TYR A 208 7.15 8.24 7.15
C TYR A 208 7.38 8.15 5.63
N TYR A 209 7.82 7.00 5.11
CA TYR A 209 8.14 6.89 3.69
C TYR A 209 6.92 7.01 2.79
N ILE A 210 5.75 6.51 3.21
CA ILE A 210 4.49 6.73 2.48
C ILE A 210 4.17 8.23 2.39
N ASN A 211 4.36 8.98 3.49
CA ASN A 211 4.16 10.42 3.48
C ASN A 211 5.16 11.12 2.54
N VAL A 212 6.42 10.68 2.52
CA VAL A 212 7.41 11.24 1.58
C VAL A 212 7.01 10.98 0.12
N LEU A 213 6.47 9.80 -0.20
CA LEU A 213 5.92 9.52 -1.52
C LEU A 213 4.75 10.46 -1.86
N SER A 214 3.83 10.69 -0.93
CA SER A 214 2.73 11.64 -1.12
C SER A 214 3.24 13.07 -1.37
N VAL A 215 4.22 13.52 -0.60
CA VAL A 215 4.85 14.85 -0.78
C VAL A 215 5.54 14.95 -2.14
N ALA A 216 6.24 13.92 -2.59
CA ALA A 216 6.86 13.92 -3.93
C ALA A 216 5.83 14.06 -5.05
N LEU A 217 4.67 13.40 -4.93
CA LEU A 217 3.57 13.54 -5.90
C LEU A 217 2.94 14.94 -5.88
N GLU A 218 2.79 15.55 -4.71
CA GLU A 218 2.32 16.94 -4.60
C GLU A 218 3.34 17.94 -5.15
N PHE A 219 4.62 17.69 -4.94
CA PHE A 219 5.70 18.49 -5.51
C PHE A 219 5.62 18.48 -7.04
N ILE A 220 5.49 17.30 -7.67
CA ILE A 220 5.37 17.19 -9.14
C ILE A 220 4.19 18.00 -9.69
N GLU A 221 3.05 18.01 -9.00
CA GLU A 221 1.89 18.80 -9.45
C GLU A 221 2.14 20.31 -9.43
N ARG A 222 2.87 20.78 -8.40
CA ARG A 222 3.17 22.20 -8.19
C ARG A 222 4.46 22.64 -8.89
N MET A 223 5.21 21.71 -9.46
CA MET A 223 6.52 21.96 -10.03
C MET A 223 6.44 22.97 -11.18
N GLU A 224 7.28 23.99 -11.11
CA GLU A 224 7.45 25.05 -12.12
C GLU A 224 8.92 25.17 -12.52
N TYR A 225 9.24 26.10 -13.44
CA TYR A 225 10.61 26.29 -13.92
C TYR A 225 11.62 26.56 -12.80
N LYS A 226 11.23 27.24 -11.72
CA LYS A 226 12.10 27.59 -10.58
C LYS A 226 12.51 26.37 -9.73
N ASP A 227 11.72 25.32 -9.79
CA ASP A 227 11.96 24.06 -9.08
C ASP A 227 12.88 23.14 -9.90
N LEU A 228 13.16 23.54 -11.14
CA LEU A 228 14.06 22.89 -12.07
C LEU A 228 15.31 23.74 -12.22
N ASN A 229 16.46 23.11 -12.39
CA ASN A 229 17.73 23.80 -12.62
C ASN A 229 17.86 24.29 -14.08
N ILE A 230 16.88 25.10 -14.53
CA ILE A 230 16.76 25.63 -15.90
C ILE A 230 16.26 27.07 -15.87
N THR A 231 16.49 27.78 -16.96
CA THR A 231 15.98 29.14 -17.17
C THR A 231 14.49 29.15 -17.53
N LYS A 232 13.83 30.30 -17.37
CA LYS A 232 12.44 30.49 -17.81
C LYS A 232 12.28 30.22 -19.31
N ASP A 233 13.22 30.71 -20.12
CA ASP A 233 13.20 30.55 -21.58
C ASP A 233 13.37 29.08 -21.99
N GLU A 234 14.24 28.33 -21.30
CA GLU A 234 14.35 26.88 -21.50
C GLU A 234 13.07 26.16 -21.10
N TYR A 235 12.44 26.57 -20.00
CA TYR A 235 11.18 26.00 -19.56
C TYR A 235 10.04 26.25 -20.57
N GLU A 236 9.91 27.47 -21.10
CA GLU A 236 8.92 27.81 -22.13
C GLU A 236 9.08 26.93 -23.38
N LYS A 237 10.32 26.77 -23.86
CA LYS A 237 10.66 25.80 -24.93
C LYS A 237 10.31 24.37 -24.55
N LEU A 238 10.60 23.96 -23.31
CA LEU A 238 10.29 22.64 -22.78
C LEU A 238 8.81 22.38 -22.62
N ILE A 239 7.93 23.39 -22.52
CA ILE A 239 6.48 23.18 -22.42
C ILE A 239 5.74 23.49 -23.73
N GLY A 240 6.40 24.12 -24.69
CA GLY A 240 5.86 24.44 -26.02
C GLY A 240 4.95 25.67 -26.02
N ILE A 241 5.28 26.67 -25.19
CA ILE A 241 4.69 28.02 -25.17
C ILE A 241 5.74 28.99 -25.72
#